data_AF-A0A4C1Z0M4-F1
#
_entry.id   AF-A0A4C1Z0M4-F1
#
_cell.length_a   1.000
_cell.length_b   1.000
_cell.length_c   1.000
_cell.angle_alpha   90.00
_cell.angle_beta   90.00
_cell.angle_gamma   90.00
#
_symmetry.space_group_name_H-M   'P 1'
#
loop_
_entity.id
_entity.type
_entity.pdbx_description
1 polymer ?
#
loop_
_entity_poly.entity_id
_entity_poly.type
_entity_poly.pdbx_seq_one_letter_code
_entity_poly.pdbx_strand_id
1 'polypeptide(L)'
;MSSVDRSCPDIQKILLLARSKKDKDPSTRLQEQYDDTLYDKLRRMQPNFIQKIEIIEGDVGKKGLGLNDVDRNKITEEVHVIFHGAATVRLDETLKLAIETNTRGTKEMFLLAKSCTKLTAFVQISTSYRSKIGEVFYDAPLPTDKVIDLVDILDDELLEKFKKRIPVCITCEESNVVASVNGILVVLLVGVDVEDQMYMYQNLVGEYPNTYTYSKALAEDVVRQHSKILPVAVVRPSMVISTASEPVAGWIDNVYGPTGVTVGAGLGLLHSLHCDPNKKADLVPGDYVVNAIIAAAWRTAREYSGNGEDAPSDPAPPIYNVVSSVDNPLTWRQVQRLGDMDVVKVMSESGMVGRKT
;
A
#
# COMPACT_ATOMS: atom_id res chain seq x y z
N MET A 1 -4.29 -9.63 -9.48
CA MET A 1 -5.39 -10.42 -10.07
C MET A 1 -4.96 -11.09 -11.38
N SER A 2 -4.66 -10.35 -12.46
CA SER A 2 -4.29 -10.95 -13.76
C SER A 2 -3.21 -12.05 -13.66
N SER A 3 -2.12 -11.81 -12.94
CA SER A 3 -1.06 -12.82 -12.76
C SER A 3 -1.51 -14.06 -11.96
N VAL A 4 -2.46 -13.93 -11.03
CA VAL A 4 -3.00 -15.07 -10.27
C VAL A 4 -3.78 -15.99 -11.21
N ASP A 5 -4.70 -15.46 -12.01
CA ASP A 5 -5.51 -16.27 -12.93
C ASP A 5 -4.66 -16.88 -14.08
N ARG A 6 -3.64 -16.15 -14.55
CA ARG A 6 -2.67 -16.70 -15.52
C ARG A 6 -1.82 -17.83 -14.95
N SER A 7 -1.43 -17.75 -13.68
CA SER A 7 -0.51 -18.72 -13.05
C SER A 7 -1.23 -19.90 -12.39
N CYS A 8 -2.48 -19.68 -11.97
CA CYS A 8 -3.31 -20.65 -11.27
C CYS A 8 -4.65 -20.81 -12.01
N PRO A 9 -4.66 -21.44 -13.21
CA PRO A 9 -5.84 -21.53 -14.06
C PRO A 9 -7.01 -22.27 -13.40
N ASP A 10 -6.72 -23.19 -12.48
CA ASP A 10 -7.69 -24.02 -11.76
C ASP A 10 -8.35 -23.30 -10.56
N ILE A 11 -8.04 -22.02 -10.33
CA ILE A 11 -8.71 -21.23 -9.31
C ILE A 11 -10.22 -21.18 -9.60
N GLN A 12 -11.02 -21.58 -8.62
CA GLN A 12 -12.48 -21.66 -8.80
C GLN A 12 -13.12 -20.29 -8.78
N LYS A 13 -12.70 -19.43 -7.85
CA LYS A 13 -13.29 -18.11 -7.63
C LYS A 13 -12.28 -17.12 -7.06
N ILE A 14 -12.43 -15.85 -7.45
CA ILE A 14 -11.71 -14.68 -6.93
C ILE A 14 -12.75 -13.72 -6.38
N LEU A 15 -12.74 -13.52 -5.06
CA LEU A 15 -13.56 -12.49 -4.41
C LEU A 15 -12.78 -11.17 -4.39
N LEU A 16 -13.30 -10.14 -5.07
CA LEU A 16 -12.69 -8.82 -5.11
C LEU A 16 -13.49 -7.85 -4.24
N LEU A 17 -12.93 -7.47 -3.10
CA LEU A 17 -13.50 -6.44 -2.23
C LEU A 17 -13.39 -5.06 -2.90
N ALA A 18 -14.52 -4.38 -3.11
CA ALA A 18 -14.53 -3.07 -3.73
C ALA A 18 -15.59 -2.13 -3.16
N ARG A 19 -15.24 -0.84 -3.07
CA ARG A 19 -16.18 0.20 -2.64
C ARG A 19 -17.27 0.43 -3.67
N SER A 20 -18.50 0.66 -3.21
CA SER A 20 -19.56 1.23 -4.04
C SER A 20 -19.23 2.67 -4.45
N LYS A 21 -19.67 3.06 -5.64
CA LYS A 21 -19.70 4.45 -6.10
C LYS A 21 -21.14 4.79 -6.50
N LYS A 22 -21.59 5.98 -6.12
CA LYS A 22 -22.99 6.43 -6.32
C LYS A 22 -23.46 6.40 -7.78
N ASP A 23 -22.53 6.45 -8.75
CA ASP A 23 -22.87 6.70 -10.16
C ASP A 23 -22.51 5.57 -11.13
N LYS A 24 -21.98 4.43 -10.65
CA LYS A 24 -21.68 3.26 -11.50
C LYS A 24 -21.81 1.95 -10.74
N ASP A 25 -22.45 0.98 -11.37
CA ASP A 25 -22.46 -0.40 -10.89
C ASP A 25 -21.02 -0.98 -10.82
N PRO A 26 -20.63 -1.67 -9.74
CA PRO A 26 -19.29 -2.24 -9.59
C PRO A 26 -18.89 -3.18 -10.74
N SER A 27 -19.85 -3.92 -11.32
CA SER A 27 -19.63 -4.88 -12.41
C SER A 27 -19.23 -4.17 -13.69
N THR A 28 -19.92 -3.08 -14.03
CA THR A 28 -19.59 -2.23 -15.19
C THR A 28 -18.20 -1.64 -15.09
N ARG A 29 -17.79 -1.19 -13.89
CA ARG A 29 -16.45 -0.65 -13.65
C ARG A 29 -15.35 -1.69 -13.84
N LEU A 30 -15.59 -2.92 -13.39
CA LEU A 30 -14.62 -3.98 -13.60
C LEU A 30 -14.52 -4.36 -15.06
N GLN A 31 -15.62 -4.32 -15.81
CA GLN A 31 -15.58 -4.58 -17.25
C GLN A 31 -14.73 -3.53 -17.98
N GLU A 32 -14.91 -2.23 -17.67
CA GLU A 32 -14.04 -1.16 -18.19
C GLU A 32 -12.56 -1.38 -17.83
N GLN A 33 -12.28 -1.80 -16.59
CA GLN A 33 -10.92 -2.11 -16.16
C GLN A 33 -10.36 -3.34 -16.88
N TYR A 34 -11.20 -4.34 -17.15
CA TYR A 34 -10.80 -5.52 -17.87
C TYR A 34 -10.51 -5.21 -19.32
N ASP A 35 -11.16 -4.25 -19.98
CA ASP A 35 -10.88 -3.91 -21.37
C ASP A 35 -9.45 -3.36 -21.60
N ASP A 36 -8.70 -3.04 -20.53
CA ASP A 36 -7.29 -2.65 -20.61
C ASP A 36 -6.41 -3.74 -21.27
N THR A 37 -5.39 -3.29 -22.01
CA THR A 37 -4.38 -4.13 -22.68
C THR A 37 -3.65 -5.09 -21.72
N LEU A 38 -3.53 -4.74 -20.43
CA LEU A 38 -3.02 -5.61 -19.37
C LEU A 38 -3.68 -6.99 -19.39
N TYR A 39 -4.97 -7.04 -19.70
CA TYR A 39 -5.77 -8.26 -19.67
C TYR A 39 -5.81 -9.00 -21.00
N ASP A 40 -5.20 -8.47 -22.08
CA ASP A 40 -5.20 -9.14 -23.39
C ASP A 40 -4.61 -10.55 -23.32
N LYS A 41 -3.47 -10.69 -22.62
CA LYS A 41 -2.82 -11.99 -22.44
C LYS A 41 -3.73 -12.95 -21.64
N LEU A 42 -4.38 -12.46 -20.57
CA LEU A 42 -5.31 -13.27 -19.78
C LEU A 42 -6.53 -13.68 -20.59
N ARG A 43 -7.16 -12.77 -21.35
CA ARG A 43 -8.29 -13.06 -22.24
C ARG A 43 -7.98 -14.18 -23.23
N ARG A 44 -6.78 -14.18 -23.82
CA ARG A 44 -6.35 -15.23 -24.76
C ARG A 44 -6.13 -16.58 -24.07
N MET A 45 -5.59 -16.57 -22.86
CA MET A 45 -5.28 -17.80 -22.11
C MET A 45 -6.52 -18.40 -21.42
N GLN A 46 -7.42 -17.55 -20.93
CA GLN A 46 -8.58 -17.89 -20.11
C GLN A 46 -9.78 -17.03 -20.56
N PRO A 47 -10.45 -17.33 -21.68
CA PRO A 47 -11.51 -16.46 -22.23
C PRO A 47 -12.68 -16.20 -21.26
N ASN A 48 -12.94 -17.15 -20.35
CA ASN A 48 -14.03 -17.08 -19.38
C ASN A 48 -13.57 -16.62 -17.98
N PHE A 49 -12.37 -16.05 -17.84
CA PHE A 49 -11.81 -15.68 -16.53
C PHE A 49 -12.74 -14.78 -15.69
N ILE A 50 -13.51 -13.92 -16.34
CA ILE A 50 -14.47 -13.02 -15.69
C ILE A 50 -15.51 -13.79 -14.87
N GLN A 51 -15.91 -14.99 -15.30
CA GLN A 51 -16.88 -15.83 -14.58
C GLN A 51 -16.35 -16.33 -13.23
N LYS A 52 -15.03 -16.34 -13.03
CA LYS A 52 -14.39 -16.67 -11.77
C LYS A 52 -14.41 -15.49 -10.79
N ILE A 53 -14.74 -14.29 -11.22
CA ILE A 53 -14.58 -13.07 -10.42
C ILE A 53 -15.93 -12.65 -9.86
N GLU A 54 -16.00 -12.50 -8.56
CA GLU A 54 -17.17 -12.00 -7.85
C GLU A 54 -16.78 -10.75 -7.05
N ILE A 55 -17.57 -9.69 -7.21
CA ILE A 55 -17.34 -8.44 -6.48
C ILE A 55 -18.07 -8.53 -5.15
N ILE A 56 -17.33 -8.26 -4.08
CA ILE A 56 -17.91 -8.08 -2.76
C ILE A 56 -17.89 -6.59 -2.44
N GLU A 57 -19.07 -6.01 -2.17
CA GLU A 57 -19.14 -4.61 -1.77
C GLU A 57 -18.57 -4.45 -0.37
N GLY A 58 -17.58 -3.57 -0.21
CA GLY A 58 -17.02 -3.24 1.08
C GLY A 58 -15.96 -2.15 1.01
N ASP A 59 -15.57 -1.67 2.18
CA ASP A 59 -14.61 -0.60 2.37
C ASP A 59 -13.71 -0.93 3.57
N VAL A 60 -12.42 -1.10 3.31
CA VAL A 60 -11.43 -1.39 4.36
C VAL A 60 -11.35 -0.26 5.40
N GLY A 61 -11.73 0.97 5.07
CA GLY A 61 -11.79 2.07 6.03
C GLY A 61 -12.96 1.99 7.02
N LYS A 62 -13.94 1.11 6.78
CA LYS A 62 -15.13 0.96 7.64
C LYS A 62 -14.95 -0.19 8.63
N LYS A 63 -15.55 -0.03 9.81
CA LYS A 63 -15.70 -1.13 10.79
C LYS A 63 -16.39 -2.32 10.13
N GLY A 64 -15.90 -3.52 10.41
CA GLY A 64 -16.37 -4.74 9.77
C GLY A 64 -16.18 -4.75 8.25
N LEU A 65 -15.30 -3.91 7.69
CA LEU A 65 -15.05 -3.76 6.25
C LEU A 65 -16.28 -3.30 5.45
N GLY A 66 -17.34 -2.81 6.12
CA GLY A 66 -18.61 -2.46 5.48
C GLY A 66 -19.35 -3.63 4.84
N LEU A 67 -18.99 -4.87 5.18
CA LEU A 67 -19.61 -6.09 4.65
C LEU A 67 -21.00 -6.31 5.24
N ASN A 68 -21.93 -6.80 4.42
CA ASN A 68 -23.15 -7.41 4.90
C ASN A 68 -22.87 -8.84 5.43
N ASP A 69 -23.82 -9.41 6.18
CA ASP A 69 -23.65 -10.73 6.81
C ASP A 69 -23.53 -11.88 5.79
N VAL A 70 -24.21 -11.78 4.65
CA VAL A 70 -24.19 -12.80 3.59
C VAL A 70 -22.78 -12.93 3.01
N ASP A 71 -22.18 -11.81 2.63
CA ASP A 71 -20.84 -11.79 2.06
C ASP A 71 -19.76 -12.09 3.09
N ARG A 72 -19.95 -11.63 4.35
CA ARG A 72 -19.07 -12.02 5.46
C ARG A 72 -19.04 -13.53 5.63
N ASN A 73 -20.20 -14.19 5.72
CA ASN A 73 -20.29 -15.64 5.92
C ASN A 73 -19.64 -16.40 4.76
N LYS A 74 -19.93 -16.00 3.52
CA LYS A 74 -19.31 -16.54 2.31
C LYS A 74 -17.79 -16.48 2.37
N ILE A 75 -17.24 -15.31 2.71
CA ILE A 75 -15.78 -15.16 2.85
C ILE A 75 -15.22 -16.10 3.91
N THR A 76 -15.85 -16.16 5.10
CA THR A 76 -15.36 -16.96 6.21
C THR A 76 -15.43 -18.48 5.97
N GLU A 77 -16.35 -18.93 5.10
CA GLU A 77 -16.56 -20.35 4.80
C GLU A 77 -15.78 -20.84 3.56
N GLU A 78 -15.46 -19.94 2.62
CA GLU A 78 -14.93 -20.34 1.30
C GLU A 78 -13.49 -19.87 1.02
N VAL A 79 -12.99 -18.82 1.68
CA VAL A 79 -11.70 -18.23 1.32
C VAL A 79 -10.52 -19.03 1.86
N HIS A 80 -9.58 -19.35 0.95
CA HIS A 80 -8.36 -20.09 1.26
C HIS A 80 -7.12 -19.19 1.32
N VAL A 81 -7.10 -18.12 0.54
CA VAL A 81 -5.96 -17.20 0.44
C VAL A 81 -6.46 -15.75 0.43
N ILE A 82 -5.88 -14.92 1.30
CA ILE A 82 -6.16 -13.47 1.35
C ILE A 82 -4.89 -12.72 0.91
N PHE A 83 -5.04 -11.84 -0.07
CA PHE A 83 -4.03 -10.85 -0.44
C PHE A 83 -4.51 -9.47 0.02
N HIS A 84 -3.90 -8.92 1.07
CA HIS A 84 -4.26 -7.59 1.56
C HIS A 84 -3.23 -6.54 1.15
N GLY A 85 -3.59 -5.74 0.15
CA GLY A 85 -2.82 -4.57 -0.29
C GLY A 85 -3.66 -3.30 -0.43
N ALA A 86 -4.93 -3.33 -0.01
CA ALA A 86 -5.78 -2.15 -0.06
C ALA A 86 -5.23 -1.08 0.89
N ALA A 87 -4.87 0.07 0.32
CA ALA A 87 -4.27 1.17 1.05
C ALA A 87 -4.48 2.48 0.29
N THR A 88 -4.52 3.60 1.01
CA THR A 88 -4.17 4.89 0.42
C THR A 88 -2.64 4.98 0.35
N VAL A 89 -2.13 5.24 -0.87
CA VAL A 89 -0.69 5.31 -1.18
C VAL A 89 -0.24 6.74 -1.47
N ARG A 90 -1.14 7.71 -1.30
CA ARG A 90 -0.84 9.13 -1.47
C ARG A 90 -0.03 9.62 -0.28
N LEU A 91 1.08 10.29 -0.57
CA LEU A 91 2.00 10.78 0.47
C LEU A 91 1.44 11.99 1.23
N ASP A 92 0.44 12.67 0.64
CA ASP A 92 -0.22 13.88 1.13
C ASP A 92 -1.66 13.62 1.60
N GLU A 93 -2.03 12.36 1.83
CA GLU A 93 -3.36 11.99 2.33
C GLU A 93 -3.59 12.52 3.76
N THR A 94 -4.86 12.75 4.13
CA THR A 94 -5.17 13.06 5.54
C THR A 94 -4.69 11.93 6.44
N LEU A 95 -4.18 12.31 7.61
CA LEU A 95 -3.80 11.35 8.64
C LEU A 95 -4.98 10.43 8.99
N LYS A 96 -6.18 10.98 9.17
CA LYS A 96 -7.38 10.20 9.48
C LYS A 96 -7.68 9.14 8.44
N LEU A 97 -7.74 9.52 7.16
CA LEU A 97 -8.03 8.57 6.09
C LEU A 97 -6.89 7.53 5.94
N ALA A 98 -5.64 7.93 6.16
CA ALA A 98 -4.51 7.01 6.17
C ALA A 98 -4.58 5.99 7.32
N ILE A 99 -4.92 6.41 8.55
CA ILE A 99 -5.10 5.51 9.69
C ILE A 99 -6.33 4.62 9.52
N GLU A 100 -7.46 5.17 9.07
CA GLU A 100 -8.67 4.39 8.81
C GLU A 100 -8.42 3.32 7.73
N THR A 101 -7.81 3.69 6.62
CA THR A 101 -7.61 2.77 5.49
C THR A 101 -6.47 1.78 5.72
N ASN A 102 -5.27 2.29 6.06
CA ASN A 102 -4.07 1.47 6.08
C ASN A 102 -3.90 0.72 7.40
N THR A 103 -4.29 1.33 8.52
CA THR A 103 -4.06 0.77 9.86
C THR A 103 -5.30 0.04 10.37
N ARG A 104 -6.43 0.73 10.54
CA ARG A 104 -7.70 0.11 10.97
C ARG A 104 -8.18 -0.91 9.95
N GLY A 105 -8.13 -0.60 8.66
CA GLY A 105 -8.50 -1.57 7.62
C GLY A 105 -7.66 -2.85 7.64
N THR A 106 -6.38 -2.75 7.99
CA THR A 106 -5.55 -3.95 8.24
C THR A 106 -6.08 -4.73 9.44
N LYS A 107 -6.40 -4.06 10.55
CA LYS A 107 -6.98 -4.71 11.74
C LYS A 107 -8.28 -5.44 11.40
N GLU A 108 -9.19 -4.79 10.68
CA GLU A 108 -10.47 -5.38 10.25
C GLU A 108 -10.27 -6.59 9.33
N MET A 109 -9.29 -6.55 8.41
CA MET A 109 -8.93 -7.71 7.57
C MET A 109 -8.40 -8.88 8.40
N PHE A 110 -7.58 -8.61 9.43
CA PHE A 110 -7.12 -9.64 10.36
C PHE A 110 -8.27 -10.24 11.19
N LEU A 111 -9.22 -9.41 11.63
CA LEU A 111 -10.41 -9.90 12.34
C LEU A 111 -11.26 -10.81 11.45
N LEU A 112 -11.44 -10.45 10.17
CA LEU A 112 -12.11 -11.32 9.19
C LEU A 112 -11.33 -12.62 8.96
N ALA A 113 -10.01 -12.53 8.82
CA ALA A 113 -9.14 -13.68 8.59
C ALA A 113 -9.20 -14.71 9.74
N LYS A 114 -9.31 -14.25 10.99
CA LYS A 114 -9.50 -15.13 12.16
C LYS A 114 -10.79 -15.92 12.13
N SER A 115 -11.82 -15.40 11.46
CA SER A 115 -13.08 -16.11 11.26
C SER A 115 -13.07 -17.04 10.04
N CYS A 116 -12.01 -17.03 9.22
CA CYS A 116 -11.93 -17.87 8.03
C CYS A 116 -11.51 -19.30 8.37
N THR A 117 -12.37 -20.26 8.08
CA THR A 117 -12.20 -21.67 8.49
C THR A 117 -11.24 -22.46 7.58
N LYS A 118 -11.01 -22.00 6.35
CA LYS A 118 -10.18 -22.66 5.33
C LYS A 118 -8.91 -21.89 4.98
N LEU A 119 -8.59 -20.85 5.75
CA LEU A 119 -7.47 -19.97 5.43
C LEU A 119 -6.14 -20.71 5.54
N THR A 120 -5.39 -20.72 4.44
CA THR A 120 -4.06 -21.32 4.32
C THR A 120 -2.97 -20.29 4.07
N ALA A 121 -3.31 -19.08 3.62
CA ALA A 121 -2.35 -17.98 3.51
C ALA A 121 -3.02 -16.60 3.61
N PHE A 122 -2.37 -15.68 4.31
CA PHE A 122 -2.67 -14.25 4.38
C PHE A 122 -1.38 -13.49 4.03
N VAL A 123 -1.37 -12.79 2.89
CA VAL A 123 -0.22 -11.97 2.49
C VAL A 123 -0.54 -10.50 2.71
N GLN A 124 0.15 -9.90 3.67
CA GLN A 124 0.13 -8.46 3.91
C GLN A 124 1.12 -7.75 2.99
N ILE A 125 0.64 -6.79 2.20
CA ILE A 125 1.49 -5.91 1.40
C ILE A 125 1.78 -4.64 2.22
N SER A 126 3.05 -4.48 2.59
CA SER A 126 3.57 -3.33 3.33
C SER A 126 4.48 -2.47 2.44
N THR A 127 5.55 -1.87 2.98
CA THR A 127 6.51 -1.04 2.24
C THR A 127 7.89 -1.14 2.86
N SER A 128 8.93 -1.06 2.03
CA SER A 128 10.32 -0.92 2.48
C SER A 128 10.78 0.54 2.56
N TYR A 129 9.86 1.52 2.40
CA TYR A 129 10.17 2.95 2.40
C TYR A 129 10.67 3.44 3.78
N ARG A 130 11.97 3.26 4.03
CA ARG A 130 12.68 3.63 5.27
C ARG A 130 14.20 3.55 5.07
N SER A 131 14.96 4.14 5.99
CA SER A 131 16.42 4.31 5.84
C SER A 131 17.25 3.04 5.99
N LYS A 132 16.81 2.07 6.82
CA LYS A 132 17.52 0.81 7.10
C LYS A 132 16.59 -0.38 7.02
N ILE A 133 16.61 -1.14 5.94
CA ILE A 133 15.64 -2.21 5.67
C ILE A 133 16.20 -3.57 6.13
N GLY A 134 15.44 -4.29 6.96
CA GLY A 134 15.73 -5.64 7.41
C GLY A 134 14.44 -6.44 7.55
N GLU A 135 14.51 -7.77 7.55
CA GLU A 135 13.36 -8.68 7.62
C GLU A 135 12.90 -8.91 9.07
N VAL A 136 12.64 -7.80 9.77
CA VAL A 136 12.17 -7.79 11.16
C VAL A 136 11.00 -6.81 11.29
N PHE A 137 10.14 -7.03 12.27
CA PHE A 137 9.17 -6.03 12.69
C PHE A 137 9.89 -4.89 13.41
N TYR A 138 9.49 -3.66 13.10
CA TYR A 138 9.96 -2.47 13.79
C TYR A 138 8.93 -2.03 14.81
N ASP A 139 9.39 -1.36 15.86
CA ASP A 139 8.47 -0.82 16.85
C ASP A 139 7.63 0.30 16.26
N ALA A 140 6.34 0.24 16.59
CA ALA A 140 5.40 1.28 16.25
C ALA A 140 5.77 2.56 17.00
N PRO A 141 5.60 3.75 16.38
CA PRO A 141 5.89 5.02 17.03
C PRO A 141 5.01 5.27 18.26
N LEU A 142 3.77 4.78 18.21
CA LEU A 142 2.78 4.87 19.27
C LEU A 142 1.98 3.57 19.33
N PRO A 143 1.39 3.21 20.49
CA PRO A 143 0.50 2.06 20.58
C PRO A 143 -0.67 2.20 19.59
N THR A 144 -0.75 1.27 18.63
CA THR A 144 -1.64 1.41 17.47
C THR A 144 -3.11 1.55 17.83
N ASP A 145 -3.61 0.79 18.82
CA ASP A 145 -5.00 0.92 19.27
C ASP A 145 -5.33 2.33 19.75
N LYS A 146 -4.39 2.97 20.45
CA LYS A 146 -4.61 4.34 20.94
C LYS A 146 -4.59 5.36 19.81
N VAL A 147 -3.82 5.14 18.73
CA VAL A 147 -3.86 6.00 17.54
C VAL A 147 -5.20 5.84 16.80
N ILE A 148 -5.71 4.61 16.71
CA ILE A 148 -7.04 4.32 16.15
C ILE A 148 -8.13 5.05 16.97
N ASP A 149 -8.08 4.94 18.30
CA ASP A 149 -9.03 5.62 19.20
C ASP A 149 -8.95 7.15 19.07
N LEU A 150 -7.74 7.70 18.98
CA LEU A 150 -7.52 9.13 18.80
C LEU A 150 -8.22 9.64 17.53
N VAL A 151 -8.05 8.94 16.41
CA VAL A 151 -8.66 9.33 15.13
C VAL A 151 -10.19 9.20 15.14
N ASP A 152 -10.76 8.32 15.99
CA ASP A 152 -12.22 8.23 16.21
C ASP A 152 -12.76 9.43 17.00
N ILE A 153 -11.97 10.00 17.91
CA ILE A 153 -12.37 11.11 18.78
C ILE A 153 -12.24 12.46 18.06
N LEU A 154 -11.20 12.63 17.24
CA LEU A 154 -10.92 13.89 16.55
C LEU A 154 -11.91 14.11 15.40
N ASP A 155 -12.53 15.30 15.37
CA ASP A 155 -13.40 15.70 14.27
C ASP A 155 -12.61 16.02 12.99
N ASP A 156 -13.28 15.91 11.83
CA ASP A 156 -12.64 16.12 10.52
C ASP A 156 -12.13 17.55 10.34
N GLU A 157 -12.75 18.54 11.01
CA GLU A 157 -12.37 19.94 10.90
C GLU A 157 -11.03 20.23 11.59
N LEU A 158 -10.81 19.65 12.77
CA LEU A 158 -9.54 19.73 13.49
C LEU A 158 -8.43 18.97 12.73
N LEU A 159 -8.79 17.86 12.09
CA LEU A 159 -7.86 17.03 11.33
C LEU A 159 -7.45 17.64 9.98
N GLU A 160 -8.37 18.29 9.27
CA GLU A 160 -8.08 19.03 8.03
C GLU A 160 -7.22 20.27 8.29
N LYS A 161 -7.27 20.85 9.50
CA LYS A 161 -6.36 21.93 9.87
C LYS A 161 -4.90 21.46 9.99
N PHE A 162 -4.63 20.18 10.27
CA PHE A 162 -3.28 19.61 10.24
C PHE A 162 -2.65 19.52 8.84
N LYS A 163 -3.46 19.58 7.76
CA LYS A 163 -2.97 19.45 6.37
C LYS A 163 -2.20 20.67 5.87
N LYS A 164 -2.46 21.86 6.42
CA LYS A 164 -1.95 23.13 5.86
C LYS A 164 -0.53 23.48 6.36
N ARG A 165 0.50 22.85 5.76
CA ARG A 165 1.80 23.44 5.27
C ARG A 165 3.01 22.49 5.34
N ILE A 166 3.85 22.56 4.30
CA ILE A 166 5.28 22.18 4.22
C ILE A 166 6.04 23.48 3.82
N PRO A 167 7.34 23.70 4.10
CA PRO A 167 8.19 23.32 5.24
C PRO A 167 8.55 24.58 6.06
N VAL A 168 8.69 24.51 7.37
CA VAL A 168 9.29 25.61 8.15
C VAL A 168 10.31 25.04 9.11
N CYS A 169 11.57 25.45 8.95
CA CYS A 169 12.57 25.40 10.01
C CYS A 169 12.06 26.26 11.17
N ILE A 170 11.82 25.69 12.35
CA ILE A 170 11.53 26.48 13.56
C ILE A 170 12.52 26.12 14.66
N THR A 171 13.33 27.10 15.02
CA THR A 171 14.04 27.22 16.29
C THR A 171 13.12 27.87 17.33
N CYS A 172 13.09 27.31 18.56
CA CYS A 172 12.61 27.89 19.84
C CYS A 172 11.09 28.18 19.93
N GLU A 173 10.40 28.29 21.08
CA GLU A 173 10.69 28.28 22.53
C GLU A 173 9.35 27.96 23.28
N GLU A 174 9.43 27.64 24.58
CA GLU A 174 8.37 27.08 25.45
C GLU A 174 7.07 27.91 25.61
N SER A 175 5.91 27.24 25.75
CA SER A 175 4.87 27.46 26.79
C SER A 175 3.70 26.46 26.70
N ASN A 176 3.12 26.07 27.85
CA ASN A 176 2.38 24.82 28.13
C ASN A 176 0.83 24.87 28.00
N VAL A 177 0.18 23.70 27.79
CA VAL A 177 -0.87 23.07 28.66
C VAL A 177 -0.90 21.54 28.43
N VAL A 178 -0.93 20.74 29.51
CA VAL A 178 -0.90 19.25 29.49
C VAL A 178 -2.15 18.65 30.14
N ALA A 179 -2.84 17.75 29.43
CA ALA A 179 -3.80 16.82 30.04
C ALA A 179 -3.50 15.37 29.60
N SER A 180 -3.56 14.44 30.55
CA SER A 180 -3.32 13.00 30.34
C SER A 180 -4.64 12.25 30.36
N VAL A 181 -4.96 11.52 29.29
CA VAL A 181 -6.03 10.52 29.27
C VAL A 181 -5.38 9.16 29.01
N ASN A 182 -5.53 8.22 29.96
CA ASN A 182 -5.01 6.84 29.87
C ASN A 182 -3.52 6.73 29.49
N GLY A 183 -2.70 7.64 30.04
CA GLY A 183 -1.24 7.65 29.86
C GLY A 183 -0.78 8.11 28.48
N ILE A 184 -1.64 8.73 27.66
CA ILE A 184 -1.20 9.56 26.53
C ILE A 184 -1.35 11.03 26.93
N LEU A 185 -0.29 11.80 26.66
CA LEU A 185 -0.31 13.25 26.62
C LEU A 185 -1.21 13.69 25.45
N VAL A 186 -2.47 14.01 25.71
CA VAL A 186 -3.39 14.55 24.70
C VAL A 186 -3.55 16.03 25.02
N VAL A 187 -2.91 16.88 24.22
CA VAL A 187 -3.08 18.33 24.32
C VAL A 187 -4.50 18.65 23.84
N LEU A 188 -5.43 18.77 24.79
CA LEU A 188 -6.84 19.06 24.53
C LEU A 188 -6.99 20.57 24.38
N LEU A 189 -6.93 21.06 23.15
CA LEU A 189 -7.08 22.50 22.88
C LEU A 189 -8.46 22.77 22.29
N VAL A 190 -9.33 23.32 23.12
CA VAL A 190 -10.47 24.11 22.65
C VAL A 190 -9.89 25.48 22.26
N GLY A 191 -9.85 25.79 20.97
CA GLY A 191 -9.40 27.11 20.47
C GLY A 191 -7.93 27.18 20.04
N VAL A 192 -7.44 26.19 19.30
CA VAL A 192 -6.03 26.06 18.87
C VAL A 192 -5.66 27.02 17.74
N ASP A 193 -4.54 27.72 17.87
CA ASP A 193 -3.88 28.44 16.78
C ASP A 193 -3.22 27.43 15.80
N VAL A 194 -2.97 27.83 14.56
CA VAL A 194 -2.46 26.96 13.48
C VAL A 194 -1.09 26.34 13.81
N GLU A 195 -0.28 27.02 14.63
CA GLU A 195 1.06 26.56 15.03
C GLU A 195 1.00 25.35 15.98
N ASP A 196 0.14 25.38 16.99
CA ASP A 196 -0.09 24.28 17.94
C ASP A 196 -0.64 23.03 17.23
N GLN A 197 -1.39 23.23 16.13
CA GLN A 197 -1.88 22.13 15.30
C GLN A 197 -0.74 21.46 14.53
N MET A 198 0.12 22.24 13.86
CA MET A 198 1.29 21.70 13.16
C MET A 198 2.20 20.91 14.11
N TYR A 199 2.39 21.41 15.33
CA TYR A 199 3.17 20.72 16.37
C TYR A 199 2.58 19.35 16.74
N MET A 200 1.26 19.23 16.91
CA MET A 200 0.60 17.96 17.21
C MET A 200 0.71 16.94 16.07
N TYR A 201 0.56 17.37 14.82
CA TYR A 201 0.75 16.49 13.66
C TYR A 201 2.20 16.01 13.55
N GLN A 202 3.17 16.90 13.76
CA GLN A 202 4.59 16.55 13.78
C GLN A 202 4.94 15.62 14.94
N ASN A 203 4.32 15.78 16.12
CA ASN A 203 4.52 14.86 17.24
C ASN A 203 3.88 13.49 17.01
N LEU A 204 2.76 13.42 16.30
CA LEU A 204 2.09 12.16 16.02
C LEU A 204 2.82 11.38 14.92
N VAL A 205 3.13 12.04 13.79
CA VAL A 205 3.85 11.41 12.66
C VAL A 205 5.33 11.22 13.01
N GLY A 206 5.90 12.05 13.88
CA GLY A 206 7.27 11.95 14.36
C GLY A 206 8.30 12.06 13.25
N GLU A 207 9.30 11.17 13.28
CA GLU A 207 10.39 11.12 12.30
C GLU A 207 10.00 10.51 10.94
N TYR A 208 8.74 10.10 10.78
CA TYR A 208 8.29 9.49 9.52
C TYR A 208 8.18 10.56 8.42
N PRO A 209 8.71 10.29 7.21
CA PRO A 209 8.78 11.29 6.15
C PRO A 209 7.42 11.70 5.58
N ASN A 210 6.34 10.93 5.84
CA ASN A 210 4.98 11.23 5.39
C ASN A 210 3.93 10.31 6.06
N THR A 211 2.64 10.65 5.92
CA THR A 211 1.50 9.89 6.47
C THR A 211 1.43 8.45 5.99
N TYR A 212 1.82 8.19 4.73
CA TYR A 212 1.83 6.84 4.17
C TYR A 212 2.79 5.93 4.94
N THR A 213 4.04 6.35 5.13
CA THR A 213 5.05 5.56 5.85
C THR A 213 4.70 5.35 7.31
N TYR A 214 4.16 6.37 7.96
CA TYR A 214 3.65 6.30 9.33
C TYR A 214 2.51 5.28 9.47
N SER A 215 1.48 5.41 8.63
CA SER A 215 0.33 4.50 8.66
C SER A 215 0.69 3.05 8.32
N LYS A 216 1.67 2.82 7.42
CA LYS A 216 2.19 1.48 7.13
C LYS A 216 2.99 0.89 8.28
N ALA A 217 3.76 1.69 9.02
CA ALA A 217 4.43 1.22 10.24
C ALA A 217 3.43 0.77 11.30
N LEU A 218 2.36 1.55 11.51
CA LEU A 218 1.26 1.15 12.39
C LEU A 218 0.53 -0.10 11.87
N ALA A 219 0.34 -0.24 10.56
CA ALA A 219 -0.27 -1.43 9.97
C ALA A 219 0.57 -2.70 10.22
N GLU A 220 1.90 -2.60 10.19
CA GLU A 220 2.76 -3.72 10.55
C GLU A 220 2.74 -4.06 12.05
N ASP A 221 2.52 -3.06 12.92
CA ASP A 221 2.27 -3.33 14.33
C ASP A 221 0.96 -4.09 14.53
N VAL A 222 -0.09 -3.77 13.76
CA VAL A 222 -1.32 -4.60 13.72
C VAL A 222 -0.99 -6.03 13.28
N VAL A 223 -0.18 -6.22 12.23
CA VAL A 223 0.23 -7.57 11.79
C VAL A 223 0.91 -8.29 12.95
N ARG A 224 1.90 -7.67 13.60
CA ARG A 224 2.63 -8.23 14.74
C ARG A 224 1.70 -8.67 15.87
N GLN A 225 0.65 -7.89 16.15
CA GLN A 225 -0.30 -8.18 17.22
C GLN A 225 -1.34 -9.24 16.85
N HIS A 226 -1.75 -9.30 15.58
CA HIS A 226 -2.89 -10.10 15.13
C HIS A 226 -2.52 -11.34 14.29
N SER A 227 -1.26 -11.52 13.90
CA SER A 227 -0.80 -12.63 13.06
C SER A 227 -0.66 -13.95 13.80
N LYS A 228 -0.62 -13.93 15.14
CA LYS A 228 -0.60 -15.15 15.95
C LYS A 228 -1.76 -16.04 15.49
N ILE A 229 -1.51 -17.34 15.38
CA ILE A 229 -2.48 -18.37 14.94
C ILE A 229 -3.01 -18.22 13.50
N LEU A 230 -2.38 -17.39 12.66
CA LEU A 230 -2.75 -17.23 11.25
C LEU A 230 -1.56 -17.53 10.33
N PRO A 231 -1.82 -18.07 9.14
CA PRO A 231 -0.79 -18.29 8.12
C PRO A 231 -0.40 -16.98 7.44
N VAL A 232 0.48 -16.18 8.05
CA VAL A 232 0.78 -14.81 7.57
C VAL A 232 2.16 -14.72 6.94
N ALA A 233 2.26 -13.96 5.85
CA ALA A 233 3.53 -13.42 5.34
C ALA A 233 3.40 -11.91 5.08
N VAL A 234 4.51 -11.19 5.25
CA VAL A 234 4.59 -9.76 4.92
C VAL A 234 5.50 -9.58 3.71
N VAL A 235 5.05 -8.83 2.71
CA VAL A 235 5.85 -8.47 1.54
C VAL A 235 6.02 -6.95 1.52
N ARG A 236 7.26 -6.48 1.52
CA ARG A 236 7.66 -5.07 1.54
C ARG A 236 8.29 -4.65 0.20
N PRO A 237 7.51 -4.19 -0.77
CA PRO A 237 8.06 -3.55 -1.97
C PRO A 237 8.71 -2.20 -1.65
N SER A 238 9.74 -1.84 -2.43
CA SER A 238 10.24 -0.46 -2.54
C SER A 238 9.39 0.36 -3.51
N MET A 239 9.98 1.30 -4.25
CA MET A 239 9.22 2.14 -5.19
C MET A 239 8.84 1.32 -6.41
N VAL A 240 7.56 0.94 -6.49
CA VAL A 240 7.04 0.16 -7.61
C VAL A 240 6.94 1.03 -8.85
N ILE A 241 7.56 0.57 -9.94
CA ILE A 241 7.50 1.20 -11.27
C ILE A 241 6.76 0.31 -12.26
N SER A 242 6.72 0.72 -13.53
CA SER A 242 6.11 -0.05 -14.61
C SER A 242 6.64 -1.48 -14.66
N THR A 243 5.82 -2.37 -15.22
CA THR A 243 6.19 -3.78 -15.39
C THR A 243 7.42 -3.91 -16.30
N ALA A 244 8.33 -4.82 -15.96
CA ALA A 244 9.52 -5.07 -16.76
C ALA A 244 9.19 -5.89 -18.01
N SER A 245 8.27 -6.86 -17.87
CA SER A 245 8.05 -7.87 -18.91
C SER A 245 6.59 -8.31 -19.04
N GLU A 246 5.91 -8.64 -17.95
CA GLU A 246 4.59 -9.27 -18.00
C GLU A 246 3.48 -8.44 -17.35
N PRO A 247 2.23 -8.56 -17.82
CA PRO A 247 1.83 -9.17 -19.09
C PRO A 247 2.11 -8.26 -20.30
N VAL A 248 2.39 -6.98 -20.06
CA VAL A 248 2.70 -5.96 -21.08
C VAL A 248 3.85 -5.12 -20.56
N ALA A 249 5.05 -5.24 -21.12
CA ALA A 249 6.21 -4.46 -20.69
C ALA A 249 5.92 -2.94 -20.73
N GLY A 250 6.35 -2.22 -19.69
CA GLY A 250 6.13 -0.79 -19.54
C GLY A 250 4.73 -0.39 -19.05
N TRP A 251 3.82 -1.35 -18.83
CA TRP A 251 2.47 -1.04 -18.33
C TRP A 251 2.52 -0.48 -16.90
N ILE A 252 1.68 0.53 -16.64
CA ILE A 252 1.48 1.15 -15.33
C ILE A 252 0.04 1.71 -15.22
N ASP A 253 -0.52 1.72 -14.01
CA ASP A 253 -1.91 2.14 -13.74
C ASP A 253 -2.04 3.57 -13.20
N ASN A 254 -0.93 4.21 -12.83
CA ASN A 254 -0.92 5.55 -12.26
C ASN A 254 0.38 6.32 -12.55
N VAL A 255 0.34 7.63 -12.34
CA VAL A 255 1.50 8.53 -12.53
C VAL A 255 2.03 9.05 -11.19
N TYR A 256 1.95 8.26 -10.12
CA TYR A 256 2.45 8.66 -8.81
C TYR A 256 3.96 8.44 -8.69
N GLY A 257 4.60 9.24 -7.82
CA GLY A 257 6.01 9.07 -7.48
C GLY A 257 6.97 9.18 -8.68
N PRO A 258 7.94 8.24 -8.83
CA PRO A 258 8.94 8.29 -9.91
C PRO A 258 8.35 8.29 -11.33
N THR A 259 7.20 7.66 -11.52
CA THR A 259 6.51 7.64 -12.83
C THR A 259 6.06 9.03 -13.23
N GLY A 260 5.44 9.78 -12.30
CA GLY A 260 5.00 11.15 -12.57
C GLY A 260 6.15 12.10 -12.88
N VAL A 261 7.28 11.93 -12.18
CA VAL A 261 8.53 12.65 -12.48
C VAL A 261 9.00 12.35 -13.90
N THR A 262 9.03 11.08 -14.28
CA THR A 262 9.49 10.64 -15.61
C THR A 262 8.58 11.14 -16.72
N VAL A 263 7.26 11.05 -16.55
CA VAL A 263 6.27 11.57 -17.51
C VAL A 263 6.35 13.10 -17.60
N GLY A 264 6.42 13.79 -16.47
CA GLY A 264 6.52 15.25 -16.43
C GLY A 264 7.79 15.76 -17.11
N ALA A 265 8.93 15.11 -16.89
CA ALA A 265 10.18 15.41 -17.58
C ALA A 265 10.07 15.08 -19.08
N GLY A 266 9.53 13.92 -19.42
CA GLY A 266 9.34 13.47 -20.79
C GLY A 266 8.41 14.36 -21.61
N LEU A 267 7.42 14.99 -20.99
CA LEU A 267 6.53 15.97 -21.64
C LEU A 267 7.10 17.40 -21.67
N GLY A 268 8.26 17.65 -21.04
CA GLY A 268 8.82 18.99 -20.89
C GLY A 268 8.06 19.88 -19.91
N LEU A 269 7.27 19.31 -19.00
CA LEU A 269 6.57 20.04 -17.94
C LEU A 269 7.42 20.18 -16.67
N LEU A 270 8.37 19.25 -16.46
CA LEU A 270 9.28 19.24 -15.32
C LEU A 270 10.73 19.36 -15.83
N HIS A 271 11.39 20.49 -15.55
CA HIS A 271 12.76 20.74 -16.01
C HIS A 271 13.84 20.45 -14.96
N SER A 272 13.45 20.36 -13.68
CA SER A 272 14.40 20.14 -12.59
C SER A 272 13.73 19.40 -11.45
N LEU A 273 14.46 18.47 -10.84
CA LEU A 273 14.07 17.76 -9.64
C LEU A 273 15.14 17.98 -8.57
N HIS A 274 14.73 18.43 -7.38
CA HIS A 274 15.63 18.56 -6.24
C HIS A 274 15.92 17.18 -5.64
N CYS A 275 16.98 16.53 -6.11
CA CYS A 275 17.45 15.24 -5.61
C CYS A 275 18.98 15.15 -5.66
N ASP A 276 19.58 14.34 -4.79
CA ASP A 276 20.99 13.98 -4.93
C ASP A 276 21.11 12.91 -6.03
N PRO A 277 21.73 13.22 -7.18
CA PRO A 277 21.80 12.32 -8.32
C PRO A 277 22.60 11.04 -8.03
N ASN A 278 23.44 11.04 -6.99
CA ASN A 278 24.28 9.90 -6.64
C ASN A 278 23.63 8.95 -5.62
N LYS A 279 22.45 9.30 -5.10
CA LYS A 279 21.68 8.40 -4.23
C LYS A 279 21.11 7.23 -5.03
N LYS A 280 21.04 6.07 -4.37
CA LYS A 280 20.41 4.87 -4.92
C LYS A 280 18.92 5.14 -5.15
N ALA A 281 18.44 4.79 -6.33
CA ALA A 281 17.04 4.76 -6.71
C ALA A 281 16.53 3.33 -6.56
N ASP A 282 15.89 3.05 -5.42
CA ASP A 282 15.36 1.72 -5.11
C ASP A 282 14.01 1.51 -5.80
N LEU A 283 14.09 1.15 -7.08
CA LEU A 283 12.96 0.96 -7.99
C LEU A 283 12.76 -0.54 -8.26
N VAL A 284 11.53 -1.02 -8.19
CA VAL A 284 11.19 -2.43 -8.47
C VAL A 284 10.03 -2.54 -9.47
N PRO A 285 10.14 -3.40 -10.51
CA PRO A 285 9.06 -3.60 -11.47
C PRO A 285 7.80 -4.21 -10.83
N GLY A 286 6.63 -3.72 -11.22
CA GLY A 286 5.35 -4.20 -10.66
C GLY A 286 5.10 -5.70 -10.86
N ASP A 287 5.53 -6.29 -11.97
CA ASP A 287 5.42 -7.73 -12.24
C ASP A 287 6.29 -8.57 -11.30
N TYR A 288 7.46 -8.07 -10.90
CA TYR A 288 8.34 -8.77 -9.95
C TYR A 288 7.75 -8.75 -8.55
N VAL A 289 7.17 -7.61 -8.14
CA VAL A 289 6.45 -7.48 -6.86
C VAL A 289 5.26 -8.45 -6.82
N VAL A 290 4.46 -8.52 -7.89
CA VAL A 290 3.32 -9.45 -7.97
C VAL A 290 3.77 -10.90 -7.90
N ASN A 291 4.85 -11.26 -8.59
CA ASN A 291 5.41 -12.62 -8.53
C ASN A 291 5.89 -12.97 -7.12
N ALA A 292 6.56 -12.05 -6.43
CA ALA A 292 6.98 -12.24 -5.04
C ALA A 292 5.78 -12.41 -4.09
N ILE A 293 4.70 -11.65 -4.28
CA ILE A 293 3.46 -11.78 -3.50
C ILE A 293 2.82 -13.18 -3.68
N ILE A 294 2.75 -13.67 -4.92
CA ILE A 294 2.19 -15.01 -5.22
C ILE A 294 3.09 -16.11 -4.65
N ALA A 295 4.41 -15.99 -4.79
CA ALA A 295 5.37 -16.94 -4.25
C ALA A 295 5.32 -16.98 -2.71
N ALA A 296 5.18 -15.82 -2.06
CA ALA A 296 5.00 -15.73 -0.61
C ALA A 296 3.72 -16.46 -0.17
N ALA A 297 2.58 -16.23 -0.83
CA ALA A 297 1.33 -16.94 -0.53
C ALA A 297 1.48 -18.46 -0.64
N TRP A 298 2.09 -18.94 -1.74
CA TRP A 298 2.31 -20.37 -1.95
C TRP A 298 3.19 -20.98 -0.85
N ARG A 299 4.28 -20.30 -0.49
CA ARG A 299 5.20 -20.77 0.55
C ARG A 299 4.50 -20.81 1.91
N THR A 300 3.79 -19.75 2.27
CA THR A 300 2.99 -19.69 3.50
C THR A 300 1.97 -20.82 3.56
N ALA A 301 1.23 -21.09 2.48
CA ALA A 301 0.26 -22.19 2.43
C ALA A 301 0.89 -23.59 2.56
N ARG A 302 2.15 -23.76 2.16
CA ARG A 302 2.87 -25.04 2.27
C ARG A 302 3.56 -25.27 3.60
N GLU A 303 4.10 -24.20 4.19
CA GLU A 303 4.91 -24.26 5.41
C GLU A 303 4.06 -24.10 6.67
N TYR A 304 2.83 -23.57 6.56
CA TYR A 304 1.94 -23.44 7.70
C TYR A 304 1.41 -24.80 8.16
N SER A 305 1.80 -25.21 9.38
CA SER A 305 1.43 -26.49 9.99
C SER A 305 0.03 -26.53 10.62
N GLY A 306 -0.78 -25.48 10.49
CA GLY A 306 -2.15 -25.43 11.00
C GLY A 306 -2.29 -24.90 12.43
N ASN A 307 -3.54 -24.79 12.89
CA ASN A 307 -3.95 -24.21 14.19
C ASN A 307 -3.98 -25.23 15.35
N GLY A 308 -3.17 -26.30 15.27
CA GLY A 308 -3.17 -27.39 16.27
C GLY A 308 -2.23 -27.14 17.46
N GLU A 309 -2.42 -27.90 18.54
CA GLU A 309 -1.55 -27.88 19.74
C GLU A 309 -0.07 -28.19 19.43
N ASP A 310 0.19 -28.82 18.28
CA ASP A 310 1.52 -29.17 17.76
C ASP A 310 2.16 -28.06 16.89
N ALA A 311 1.51 -26.91 16.71
CA ALA A 311 2.11 -25.81 15.96
C ALA A 311 3.38 -25.32 16.68
N PRO A 312 4.53 -25.19 15.98
CA PRO A 312 5.75 -24.70 16.61
C PRO A 312 5.48 -23.35 17.26
N SER A 313 6.14 -23.09 18.40
CA SER A 313 5.97 -21.87 19.19
C SER A 313 6.22 -20.62 18.35
N ASP A 314 5.12 -20.14 17.75
CA ASP A 314 4.83 -18.86 17.09
C ASP A 314 6.05 -18.06 16.59
N PRO A 315 6.79 -18.54 15.57
CA PRO A 315 7.75 -17.68 14.91
C PRO A 315 7.01 -16.52 14.25
N ALA A 316 7.51 -15.29 14.45
CA ALA A 316 6.99 -14.11 13.78
C ALA A 316 6.85 -14.38 12.27
N PRO A 317 5.76 -13.90 11.62
CA PRO A 317 5.53 -14.21 10.22
C PRO A 317 6.71 -13.75 9.35
N PRO A 318 7.10 -14.54 8.33
CA PRO A 318 8.22 -14.18 7.48
C PRO A 318 7.95 -12.85 6.76
N ILE A 319 8.99 -12.03 6.68
CA ILE A 319 8.97 -10.74 6.02
C ILE A 319 9.90 -10.83 4.82
N TYR A 320 9.41 -10.45 3.64
CA TYR A 320 10.19 -10.44 2.40
C TYR A 320 10.35 -9.01 1.88
N ASN A 321 11.58 -8.54 1.77
CA ASN A 321 11.86 -7.24 1.16
C ASN A 321 12.01 -7.40 -0.36
N VAL A 322 11.11 -6.79 -1.13
CA VAL A 322 11.20 -6.73 -2.59
C VAL A 322 11.81 -5.38 -2.96
N VAL A 323 13.13 -5.36 -2.97
CA VAL A 323 13.97 -4.18 -3.18
C VAL A 323 14.93 -4.42 -4.34
N SER A 324 15.49 -3.36 -4.90
CA SER A 324 16.61 -3.44 -5.84
C SER A 324 17.82 -4.10 -5.17
N SER A 325 18.46 -5.04 -5.87
CA SER A 325 19.61 -5.76 -5.31
C SER A 325 20.76 -4.80 -4.99
N VAL A 326 21.50 -5.11 -3.92
CA VAL A 326 22.76 -4.44 -3.59
C VAL A 326 23.88 -4.73 -4.60
N ASP A 327 23.71 -5.76 -5.43
CA ASP A 327 24.71 -6.20 -6.41
C ASP A 327 24.82 -5.24 -7.60
N ASN A 328 23.70 -4.63 -8.01
CA ASN A 328 23.66 -3.71 -9.15
C ASN A 328 22.62 -2.59 -8.94
N PRO A 329 22.83 -1.69 -7.97
CA PRO A 329 21.88 -0.63 -7.65
C PRO A 329 21.88 0.45 -8.74
N LEU A 330 20.70 0.95 -9.07
CA LEU A 330 20.56 2.15 -9.90
C LEU A 330 20.69 3.41 -9.05
N THR A 331 21.28 4.45 -9.61
CA THR A 331 21.31 5.81 -9.04
C THR A 331 20.30 6.71 -9.75
N TRP A 332 19.84 7.78 -9.11
CA TRP A 332 18.95 8.76 -9.75
C TRP A 332 19.57 9.38 -11.01
N ARG A 333 20.89 9.54 -11.06
CA ARG A 333 21.63 9.96 -12.27
C ARG A 333 21.47 8.95 -13.42
N GLN A 334 21.55 7.66 -13.13
CA GLN A 334 21.37 6.63 -14.15
C GLN A 334 19.92 6.59 -14.63
N VAL A 335 18.96 6.70 -13.71
CA VAL A 335 17.53 6.79 -14.05
C VAL A 335 17.27 7.97 -14.98
N GLN A 336 17.79 9.16 -14.66
CA GLN A 336 17.67 10.34 -15.52
C GLN A 336 18.24 10.08 -16.92
N ARG A 337 19.47 9.55 -17.02
CA ARG A 337 20.12 9.27 -18.31
C ARG A 337 19.35 8.27 -19.17
N LEU A 338 18.83 7.21 -18.55
CA LEU A 338 18.01 6.21 -19.24
C LEU A 338 16.69 6.85 -19.72
N GLY A 339 16.05 7.64 -18.87
CA GLY A 339 14.83 8.38 -19.22
C GLY A 339 15.04 9.36 -20.38
N ASP A 340 16.13 10.13 -20.39
CA ASP A 340 16.45 11.07 -21.47
C ASP A 340 16.60 10.35 -22.82
N MET A 341 17.22 9.17 -22.85
CA MET A 341 17.38 8.37 -24.07
C MET A 341 16.03 7.90 -24.62
N ASP A 342 15.14 7.43 -23.74
CA ASP A 342 13.83 6.93 -24.13
C ASP A 342 12.87 8.06 -24.54
N VAL A 343 12.90 9.20 -23.85
CA VAL A 343 12.12 10.40 -24.22
C VAL A 343 12.54 10.91 -25.59
N VAL A 344 13.85 10.99 -25.87
CA VAL A 344 14.34 11.40 -27.19
C VAL A 344 13.87 10.44 -28.27
N LYS A 345 13.91 9.13 -28.01
CA LYS A 345 13.42 8.11 -28.94
C LYS A 345 11.93 8.27 -29.20
N VAL A 346 11.10 8.33 -28.16
CA VAL A 346 9.64 8.50 -28.28
C VAL A 346 9.30 9.81 -28.99
N MET A 347 9.90 10.94 -28.61
CA MET A 347 9.64 12.22 -29.29
C MET A 347 10.07 12.21 -30.76
N SER A 348 11.14 11.48 -31.10
CA SER A 348 11.59 11.34 -32.49
C SER A 348 10.64 10.49 -33.33
N GLU A 349 10.07 9.43 -32.75
CA GLU A 349 9.07 8.55 -33.39
C GLU A 349 7.70 9.25 -33.52
N SER A 350 7.35 10.13 -32.57
CA SER A 350 6.13 10.97 -32.59
C SER A 350 6.22 12.18 -33.53
N GLY A 351 7.37 12.42 -34.17
CA GLY A 351 7.60 13.60 -35.02
C GLY A 351 7.66 14.94 -34.26
N MET A 352 7.80 14.91 -32.93
CA MET A 352 7.84 16.10 -32.08
C MET A 352 9.24 16.71 -31.97
N VAL A 353 10.30 15.96 -32.31
CA VAL A 353 11.64 16.52 -32.50
C VAL A 353 11.74 17.08 -33.91
N GLY A 354 11.40 18.37 -34.06
CA GLY A 354 11.83 19.13 -35.23
C GLY A 354 13.36 19.06 -35.32
N ARG A 355 13.89 18.65 -36.49
CA ARG A 355 15.32 18.77 -36.80
C ARG A 355 15.75 20.19 -36.44
N LYS A 356 16.56 20.36 -35.39
CA LYS A 356 17.34 21.58 -35.23
C LYS A 356 18.38 21.59 -36.35
N THR A 357 18.11 22.37 -37.38
CA THR A 357 19.13 22.92 -38.29
C THR A 357 19.99 23.92 -37.55
#